data_AF-A0A9P5JFY4-F1
#
_entry.id   AF-A0A9P5JFY4-F1
#
_cell.length_a   1.000
_cell.length_b   1.000
_cell.length_c   1.000
_cell.angle_alpha   90.00
_cell.angle_beta   90.00
_cell.angle_gamma   90.00
#
_symmetry.space_group_name_H-M   'P 1'
#
loop_
_entity.id
_entity.type
_entity.pdbx_description
1 polymer ?
#
loop_
_entity_poly.entity_id
_entity_poly.type
_entity_poly.pdbx_seq_one_letter_code
_entity_poly.pdbx_strand_id
1 'polypeptide(L)'
;MICPPNLLYFGSGCCHPRRTCHTRIGLNIRLITAPLDDTTRSVQYMMEFAYSKNRLTWKTIKIGAVAHLPSPLIPPCILVRRALERRKLMELFISVQWPIAILAFIILALALFLQSRATHRGQKLPPGPRGIPWIGQAFQIPMLHSHLYFTELQKTYGDVFTLTAMGQKLIILNSYEAAFELLGKHGAIHCNRVPNPYITRFLGVERAMPLLDADQDWKESRRLYQMMLGKESSRLHYAQDIASRAQGYVLSVIGYGEDKGSEILDKVIHNLILHSTYGLNLQDDDPIVLNAVKGTEIASSAVQPTKYLVNLFPALQYLPAWVPFQPWRTEAMHSRKVLLPMLDIPWQHALSTKV
;
A
#
# COMPACT_ATOMS: atom_id res chain seq x y z
N MET A 1 -41.66 62.26 -3.25
CA MET A 1 -41.90 61.81 -1.87
C MET A 1 -40.67 61.03 -1.42
N ILE A 2 -39.90 61.59 -0.51
CA ILE A 2 -38.59 61.08 -0.07
C ILE A 2 -38.85 60.10 1.08
N CYS A 3 -38.60 58.80 0.87
CA CYS A 3 -38.42 57.87 1.99
C CYS A 3 -37.04 58.11 2.62
N PRO A 4 -36.93 58.17 3.96
CA PRO A 4 -35.65 58.43 4.61
C PRO A 4 -34.68 57.24 4.46
N PRO A 5 -33.36 57.48 4.52
CA PRO A 5 -32.35 56.44 4.34
C PRO A 5 -32.35 55.48 5.52
N ASN A 6 -32.80 54.24 5.30
CA ASN A 6 -32.57 53.14 6.23
C ASN A 6 -31.08 52.79 6.28
N LEU A 7 -30.35 53.36 7.24
CA LEU A 7 -28.99 52.97 7.61
C LEU A 7 -29.02 51.59 8.28
N LEU A 8 -28.71 50.54 7.54
CA LEU A 8 -28.47 49.21 8.09
C LEU A 8 -27.04 49.13 8.64
N TYR A 9 -26.87 49.35 9.94
CA TYR A 9 -25.61 49.08 10.65
C TYR A 9 -25.47 47.57 10.93
N PHE A 10 -24.58 46.89 10.19
CA PHE A 10 -24.14 45.54 10.56
C PHE A 10 -22.85 45.63 11.38
N GLY A 11 -22.98 45.58 12.70
CA GLY A 11 -21.87 45.41 13.63
C GLY A 11 -21.93 44.05 14.32
N SER A 12 -21.21 43.05 13.83
CA SER A 12 -20.95 41.83 14.62
C SER A 12 -19.70 42.04 15.46
N GLY A 13 -19.87 42.48 16.71
CA GLY A 13 -18.79 42.55 17.69
C GLY A 13 -19.19 41.83 18.96
N CYS A 14 -18.70 40.61 19.17
CA CYS A 14 -18.70 39.98 20.49
C CYS A 14 -17.69 40.75 21.38
N CYS A 15 -18.19 41.42 22.42
CA CYS A 15 -17.34 41.98 23.47
C CYS A 15 -16.97 40.86 24.46
N HIS A 16 -15.71 40.46 24.49
CA HIS A 16 -15.12 39.72 25.61
C HIS A 16 -14.06 40.64 26.26
N PRO A 17 -14.08 40.82 27.60
CA PRO A 17 -13.26 41.84 28.25
C PRO A 17 -11.86 41.26 28.51
N ARG A 18 -10.94 41.53 27.57
CA ARG A 18 -9.46 41.52 27.67
C ARG A 18 -8.86 40.92 26.39
N ARG A 19 -8.63 41.79 25.37
CA ARG A 19 -7.46 41.82 24.45
C ARG A 19 -7.81 42.57 23.15
N THR A 20 -6.97 43.58 22.85
CA THR A 20 -6.59 44.19 21.56
C THR A 20 -7.58 44.24 20.38
N CYS A 21 -7.89 45.47 19.95
CA CYS A 21 -8.72 45.88 18.82
C CYS A 21 -8.55 45.06 17.52
N HIS A 22 -9.65 44.47 17.04
CA HIS A 22 -9.80 44.03 15.65
C HIS A 22 -10.38 45.14 14.77
N THR A 23 -9.85 45.25 13.55
CA THR A 23 -10.23 46.18 12.48
C THR A 23 -11.72 46.02 12.14
N ARG A 24 -12.53 47.08 12.28
CA ARG A 24 -13.95 47.06 11.89
C ARG A 24 -14.08 47.27 10.38
N ILE A 25 -14.45 46.23 9.64
CA ILE A 25 -14.90 46.36 8.25
C ILE A 25 -16.38 46.75 8.25
N GLY A 26 -16.68 48.04 8.20
CA GLY A 26 -18.06 48.52 8.03
C GLY A 26 -18.35 48.70 6.54
N LEU A 27 -19.16 47.81 5.95
CA LEU A 27 -19.56 47.90 4.54
C LEU A 27 -20.79 48.81 4.42
N ASN A 28 -20.63 50.00 3.83
CA ASN A 28 -21.72 50.97 3.67
C ASN A 28 -22.16 51.00 2.21
N ILE A 29 -23.19 50.24 1.84
CA ILE A 29 -23.69 50.17 0.46
C ILE A 29 -24.75 51.25 0.26
N ARG A 30 -24.37 52.37 -0.38
CA ARG A 30 -25.34 53.34 -0.91
C ARG A 30 -25.71 52.95 -2.33
N LEU A 31 -26.96 52.58 -2.55
CA LEU A 31 -27.55 52.46 -3.89
C LEU A 31 -28.05 53.83 -4.31
N ILE A 32 -27.32 54.49 -5.21
CA ILE A 32 -27.76 55.74 -5.82
C ILE A 32 -28.37 55.38 -7.17
N THR A 33 -29.68 55.55 -7.31
CA THR A 33 -30.36 55.48 -8.61
C THR A 33 -30.41 56.90 -9.17
N ALA A 34 -29.62 57.19 -10.19
CA ALA A 34 -29.74 58.42 -10.96
C ALA A 34 -30.44 58.11 -12.29
N PRO A 35 -31.53 58.82 -12.66
CA PRO A 35 -32.07 58.71 -14.01
C PRO A 35 -31.09 59.36 -14.99
N LEU A 36 -30.64 58.59 -15.98
CA LEU A 36 -29.91 59.09 -17.16
C LEU A 36 -30.91 59.22 -18.30
N ASP A 37 -31.41 60.46 -18.48
CA ASP A 37 -32.30 60.96 -19.54
C ASP A 37 -33.63 60.24 -19.81
N ASP A 38 -34.64 61.06 -20.11
CA ASP A 38 -36.08 60.73 -20.10
C ASP A 38 -36.57 59.83 -21.25
N THR A 39 -35.67 59.13 -21.95
CA THR A 39 -36.03 58.31 -23.12
C THR A 39 -35.50 56.87 -23.10
N THR A 40 -34.69 56.49 -22.10
CA THR A 40 -34.28 55.10 -21.88
C THR A 40 -34.31 54.74 -20.39
N ARG A 41 -35.07 53.71 -20.00
CA ARG A 41 -35.09 53.16 -18.62
C ARG A 41 -33.78 52.44 -18.29
N SER A 42 -32.66 53.14 -18.29
CA SER A 42 -31.37 52.68 -17.77
C SER A 42 -31.20 53.17 -16.34
N VAL A 43 -31.10 52.22 -15.40
CA VAL A 43 -30.80 52.51 -13.99
C VAL A 43 -29.32 52.20 -13.75
N GLN A 44 -28.52 53.22 -13.47
CA GLN A 44 -27.14 53.00 -13.06
C GLN A 44 -27.10 52.64 -11.56
N TYR A 45 -26.55 51.48 -11.23
CA TYR A 45 -26.32 51.08 -9.84
C TYR A 45 -24.88 51.39 -9.47
N MET A 46 -24.67 52.46 -8.70
CA MET A 46 -23.38 52.74 -8.08
C MET A 46 -23.30 52.00 -6.74
N MET A 47 -22.29 51.14 -6.56
CA MET A 47 -21.95 50.56 -5.26
C MET A 47 -20.72 51.28 -4.71
N GLU A 48 -20.88 52.00 -3.62
CA GLU A 48 -19.76 52.56 -2.86
C GLU A 48 -19.28 51.55 -1.82
N PHE A 49 -17.98 51.27 -1.82
CA PHE A 49 -17.32 50.51 -0.75
C PHE A 49 -16.47 51.47 0.06
N ALA A 50 -16.81 51.63 1.35
CA ALA A 50 -16.00 52.35 2.30
C ALA A 50 -15.38 51.35 3.28
N TYR A 51 -14.05 51.38 3.44
CA TYR A 51 -13.36 50.59 4.46
C TYR A 51 -12.43 51.50 5.27
N SER A 52 -12.36 51.26 6.58
CA SER A 52 -11.48 51.98 7.51
C SER A 52 -10.55 51.00 8.21
N LYS A 53 -9.23 51.19 8.04
CA LYS A 53 -8.22 50.34 8.66
C LYS A 53 -7.82 50.82 10.07
N ASN A 54 -8.21 52.03 10.47
CA ASN A 54 -8.11 52.62 11.82
C ASN A 54 -9.06 53.84 11.92
N ARG A 55 -9.61 54.12 13.12
CA ARG A 55 -10.78 54.99 13.43
C ARG A 55 -10.89 56.38 12.75
N LEU A 56 -9.89 56.85 12.01
CA LEU A 56 -9.78 58.24 11.54
C LEU A 56 -9.63 58.42 10.03
N THR A 57 -9.60 57.36 9.20
CA THR A 57 -9.59 57.52 7.72
C THR A 57 -10.53 56.55 7.03
N TRP A 58 -11.34 57.07 6.09
CA TRP A 58 -12.21 56.32 5.20
C TRP A 58 -11.68 56.44 3.77
N LYS A 59 -11.42 55.31 3.10
CA LYS A 59 -11.17 55.28 1.64
C LYS A 59 -12.41 54.74 0.95
N THR A 60 -12.93 55.52 0.00
CA THR A 60 -14.05 55.16 -0.88
C THR A 60 -13.52 54.63 -2.21
N ILE A 61 -13.89 53.40 -2.57
CA ILE A 61 -13.67 52.84 -3.91
C ILE A 61 -15.02 52.88 -4.63
N LYS A 62 -15.10 53.63 -5.73
CA LYS A 62 -16.27 53.68 -6.62
C LYS A 62 -16.06 52.70 -7.76
N ILE A 63 -16.85 51.64 -7.80
CA ILE A 63 -16.88 50.72 -8.95
C ILE A 63 -18.22 50.96 -9.64
N GLY A 64 -18.18 51.66 -10.78
CA GLY A 64 -19.33 51.85 -11.64
C GLY A 64 -19.47 50.67 -12.58
N ALA A 65 -20.52 49.86 -12.41
CA ALA A 65 -20.91 48.85 -13.39
C ALA A 65 -22.22 49.32 -14.05
N VAL A 66 -22.17 49.65 -15.34
CA VAL A 66 -23.35 49.97 -16.14
C VAL A 66 -23.85 48.66 -16.74
N ALA A 67 -24.95 48.13 -16.21
CA ALA A 67 -25.58 46.93 -16.73
C ALA A 67 -26.93 47.29 -17.36
N HIS A 68 -27.05 47.16 -18.67
CA HIS A 68 -28.34 47.18 -19.37
C HIS A 68 -28.98 45.80 -19.24
N LEU A 69 -30.01 45.65 -18.41
CA LEU A 69 -30.82 44.43 -18.37
C LEU A 69 -32.31 44.77 -18.23
N PRO A 70 -33.20 44.10 -18.99
CA PRO A 70 -34.64 44.18 -18.77
C PRO A 70 -35.03 43.35 -17.52
N SER A 71 -35.98 43.88 -16.75
CA SER A 71 -36.57 43.40 -15.49
C SER A 71 -36.88 41.89 -15.33
N PRO A 72 -37.12 41.35 -14.11
CA PRO A 72 -36.52 41.61 -12.80
C PRO A 72 -35.89 40.31 -12.27
N LEU A 73 -34.62 40.06 -12.56
CA LEU A 73 -33.90 38.94 -11.97
C LEU A 73 -33.26 39.40 -10.66
N ILE A 74 -33.80 38.87 -9.54
CA ILE A 74 -33.29 38.83 -8.16
C ILE A 74 -32.26 39.93 -7.84
N PRO A 75 -32.60 40.93 -6.98
CA PRO A 75 -31.69 41.99 -6.59
C PRO A 75 -30.26 41.46 -6.29
N PRO A 76 -29.20 42.05 -6.87
CA PRO A 76 -27.83 41.55 -6.70
C PRO A 76 -27.40 41.45 -5.23
N CYS A 77 -28.00 42.25 -4.34
CA CYS A 77 -27.83 42.13 -2.90
C CYS A 77 -28.32 40.79 -2.31
N ILE A 78 -29.37 40.18 -2.84
CA ILE A 78 -29.87 38.86 -2.42
C ILE A 78 -28.95 37.74 -2.92
N LEU A 79 -28.41 37.86 -4.14
CA LEU A 79 -27.42 36.92 -4.68
C LEU A 79 -26.11 36.96 -3.89
N VAL A 80 -25.61 38.15 -3.59
CA VAL A 80 -24.41 38.34 -2.75
C VAL A 80 -24.65 37.87 -1.33
N ARG A 81 -25.83 38.13 -0.74
CA ARG A 81 -26.20 37.63 0.59
C ARG A 81 -26.28 36.09 0.62
N ARG A 82 -26.92 35.45 -0.38
CA ARG A 82 -26.97 33.99 -0.50
C ARG A 82 -25.58 33.38 -0.74
N ALA A 83 -24.72 34.00 -1.53
CA ALA A 83 -23.35 33.55 -1.76
C ALA A 83 -22.48 33.69 -0.49
N LEU A 84 -22.62 34.80 0.25
CA LEU A 84 -21.93 35.02 1.53
C LEU A 84 -22.45 34.09 2.63
N GLU A 85 -23.75 33.84 2.70
CA GLU A 85 -24.34 32.85 3.62
C GLU A 85 -23.83 31.44 3.29
N ARG A 86 -23.77 31.05 2.01
CA ARG A 86 -23.14 29.78 1.59
C ARG A 86 -21.65 29.72 1.94
N ARG A 87 -20.90 30.83 1.80
CA ARG A 87 -19.47 30.89 2.15
C ARG A 87 -19.25 30.76 3.66
N LYS A 88 -20.07 31.45 4.47
CA LYS A 88 -20.06 31.32 5.94
C LYS A 88 -20.47 29.92 6.39
N LEU A 89 -21.49 29.33 5.75
CA LEU A 89 -21.90 27.95 6.02
C LEU A 89 -20.81 26.95 5.64
N MET A 90 -20.11 27.15 4.53
CA MET A 90 -18.96 26.31 4.15
C MET A 90 -17.79 26.47 5.14
N GLU A 91 -17.47 27.67 5.60
CA GLU A 91 -16.43 27.88 6.62
C GLU A 91 -16.81 27.31 7.99
N LEU A 92 -18.08 27.40 8.39
CA LEU A 92 -18.62 26.74 9.58
C LEU A 92 -18.57 25.21 9.45
N PHE A 93 -18.91 24.68 8.29
CA PHE A 93 -18.88 23.25 8.04
C PHE A 93 -17.44 22.70 8.10
N ILE A 94 -16.49 23.39 7.46
CA ILE A 94 -15.07 23.02 7.52
C ILE A 94 -14.54 23.13 8.95
N SER A 95 -14.84 24.21 9.69
CA SER A 95 -14.32 24.44 11.04
C SER A 95 -14.86 23.47 12.10
N VAL A 96 -16.03 22.86 11.89
CA VAL A 96 -16.58 21.81 12.78
C VAL A 96 -16.10 20.41 12.39
N GLN A 97 -15.84 20.15 11.10
CA GLN A 97 -15.36 18.83 10.65
C GLN A 97 -13.93 18.52 11.11
N TRP A 98 -13.03 19.49 11.11
CA TRP A 98 -11.65 19.29 11.58
C TRP A 98 -11.54 18.83 13.04
N PRO A 99 -12.19 19.48 14.04
CA PRO A 99 -12.11 19.03 15.42
C PRO A 99 -12.76 17.67 15.64
N ILE A 100 -13.83 17.33 14.92
CA ILE A 100 -14.40 15.97 14.96
C ILE A 100 -13.41 14.95 14.40
N ALA A 101 -12.76 15.24 13.28
CA ALA A 101 -11.74 14.37 12.68
C ALA A 101 -10.52 14.21 13.61
N ILE A 102 -10.07 15.29 14.24
CA ILE A 102 -8.96 15.26 15.21
C ILE A 102 -9.35 14.45 16.45
N LEU A 103 -10.55 14.64 16.98
CA LEU A 103 -11.03 13.87 18.14
C LEU A 103 -11.17 12.39 17.79
N ALA A 104 -11.72 12.06 16.62
CA ALA A 104 -11.80 10.69 16.13
C ALA A 104 -10.40 10.07 15.96
N PHE A 105 -9.43 10.83 15.44
CA PHE A 105 -8.05 10.39 15.33
C PHE A 105 -7.39 10.15 16.69
N ILE A 106 -7.61 11.03 17.68
CA ILE A 106 -7.09 10.87 19.05
C ILE A 106 -7.72 9.64 19.72
N ILE A 107 -9.03 9.45 19.59
CA ILE A 107 -9.74 8.28 20.13
C ILE A 107 -9.21 7.01 19.48
N LEU A 108 -9.05 6.99 18.15
CA LEU A 108 -8.48 5.87 17.43
C LEU A 108 -7.04 5.59 17.90
N ALA A 109 -6.18 6.61 17.98
CA ALA A 109 -4.81 6.48 18.45
C ALA A 109 -4.73 5.96 19.89
N LEU A 110 -5.63 6.41 20.78
CA LEU A 110 -5.70 5.94 22.16
C LEU A 110 -6.22 4.50 22.25
N ALA A 111 -7.28 4.17 21.52
CA ALA A 111 -7.84 2.82 21.46
C ALA A 111 -6.78 1.83 20.95
N LEU A 112 -6.10 2.22 19.86
CA LEU A 112 -4.96 1.52 19.35
C LEU A 112 -3.89 1.40 20.46
N PHE A 113 -3.41 2.48 21.05
CA PHE A 113 -2.35 2.43 22.08
C PHE A 113 -2.69 1.47 23.25
N LEU A 114 -3.94 1.53 23.75
CA LEU A 114 -4.42 0.66 24.80
C LEU A 114 -4.49 -0.82 24.37
N GLN A 115 -4.96 -1.09 23.16
CA GLN A 115 -4.97 -2.44 22.60
C GLN A 115 -3.55 -3.00 22.42
N SER A 116 -2.59 -2.19 21.93
CA SER A 116 -1.18 -2.60 21.88
C SER A 116 -0.69 -2.99 23.27
N ARG A 117 -0.90 -2.16 24.29
CA ARG A 117 -0.52 -2.53 25.67
C ARG A 117 -1.22 -3.78 26.19
N ALA A 118 -2.49 -3.99 25.86
CA ALA A 118 -3.21 -5.20 26.24
C ALA A 118 -2.60 -6.45 25.59
N THR A 119 -2.24 -6.39 24.30
CA THR A 119 -1.59 -7.52 23.58
C THR A 119 -0.17 -7.85 24.07
N HIS A 120 0.47 -6.94 24.80
CA HIS A 120 1.78 -7.15 25.44
C HIS A 120 1.67 -7.60 26.91
N ARG A 121 0.49 -7.55 27.55
CA ARG A 121 0.33 -8.00 28.94
C ARG A 121 0.20 -9.52 29.00
N GLY A 122 1.14 -10.17 29.69
CA GLY A 122 1.01 -11.57 30.14
C GLY A 122 1.66 -12.63 29.25
N GLN A 123 2.17 -12.31 28.06
CA GLN A 123 2.90 -13.27 27.23
C GLN A 123 4.39 -13.23 27.56
N LYS A 124 4.96 -14.37 27.98
CA LYS A 124 6.41 -14.57 28.12
C LYS A 124 7.03 -14.70 26.72
N LEU A 125 7.26 -13.56 26.07
CA LEU A 125 7.95 -13.51 24.79
C LEU A 125 9.47 -13.49 25.01
N PRO A 126 10.25 -14.08 24.08
CA PRO A 126 11.69 -13.87 24.03
C PRO A 126 12.05 -12.37 24.04
N PRO A 127 13.26 -12.00 24.49
CA PRO A 127 13.72 -10.61 24.52
C PRO A 127 13.69 -9.98 23.13
N GLY A 128 13.76 -8.67 23.03
CA GLY A 128 13.79 -7.99 21.73
C GLY A 128 13.81 -6.47 21.84
N PRO A 129 14.14 -5.77 20.75
CA PRO A 129 14.12 -4.31 20.72
C PRO A 129 12.71 -3.79 21.01
N ARG A 130 12.64 -2.68 21.74
CA ARG A 130 11.37 -1.99 21.98
C ARG A 130 10.95 -1.26 20.70
N GLY A 131 9.73 -1.54 20.26
CA GLY A 131 9.18 -0.98 19.02
C GLY A 131 8.34 0.25 19.26
N ILE A 132 8.12 1.01 18.19
CA ILE A 132 7.11 2.06 18.19
C ILE A 132 5.74 1.37 18.38
N PRO A 133 4.81 1.89 19.20
CA PRO A 133 3.48 1.31 19.32
C PRO A 133 2.84 1.09 17.94
N TRP A 134 2.17 -0.06 17.74
CA TRP A 134 1.58 -0.53 16.47
C TRP A 134 2.54 -0.87 15.35
N ILE A 135 3.45 0.04 15.03
CA ILE A 135 4.39 -0.10 13.92
C ILE A 135 5.48 -1.13 14.24
N GLY A 136 5.90 -1.19 15.50
CA GLY A 136 7.04 -1.99 15.93
C GLY A 136 8.35 -1.49 15.33
N GLN A 137 9.15 -2.43 14.82
CA GLN A 137 10.39 -2.24 14.05
C GLN A 137 10.18 -2.36 12.54
N ALA A 138 8.94 -2.30 12.03
CA ALA A 138 8.68 -2.52 10.61
C ALA A 138 9.54 -1.64 9.67
N PHE A 139 9.81 -0.39 10.04
CA PHE A 139 10.66 0.52 9.24
C PHE A 139 12.17 0.32 9.45
N GLN A 140 12.57 -0.46 10.47
CA GLN A 140 13.97 -0.76 10.76
C GLN A 140 14.42 -2.07 10.10
N ILE A 141 13.48 -2.96 9.77
CA ILE A 141 13.78 -4.22 9.09
C ILE A 141 14.10 -3.89 7.62
N PRO A 142 15.34 -4.13 7.15
CA PRO A 142 15.67 -3.86 5.77
C PRO A 142 14.92 -4.82 4.84
N MET A 143 14.44 -4.30 3.70
CA MET A 143 13.73 -5.09 2.70
C MET A 143 14.65 -6.08 1.97
N LEU A 144 15.95 -5.76 1.87
CA LEU A 144 16.98 -6.58 1.24
C LEU A 144 17.94 -7.10 2.32
N HIS A 145 18.36 -8.36 2.18
CA HIS A 145 19.34 -9.00 3.08
C HIS A 145 18.97 -8.94 4.58
N SER A 146 17.67 -9.08 4.90
CA SER A 146 17.17 -9.01 6.28
C SER A 146 17.83 -10.00 7.25
N HIS A 147 18.35 -11.12 6.73
CA HIS A 147 19.10 -12.09 7.52
C HIS A 147 20.36 -11.48 8.17
N LEU A 148 21.08 -10.57 7.50
CA LEU A 148 22.26 -9.91 8.08
C LEU A 148 21.87 -9.01 9.26
N TYR A 149 20.77 -8.26 9.13
CA TYR A 149 20.22 -7.44 10.21
C TYR A 149 19.83 -8.29 11.41
N PHE A 150 19.22 -9.46 11.18
CA PHE A 150 18.87 -10.39 12.25
C PHE A 150 20.10 -10.98 12.95
N THR A 151 21.16 -11.29 12.20
CA THR A 151 22.44 -11.75 12.77
C THR A 151 23.09 -10.68 13.65
N GLU A 152 23.04 -9.41 13.26
CA GLU A 152 23.55 -8.32 14.11
C GLU A 152 22.75 -8.18 15.42
N LEU A 153 21.44 -8.31 15.36
CA LEU A 153 20.58 -8.28 16.56
C LEU A 153 20.85 -9.45 17.51
N GLN A 154 21.26 -10.61 16.99
CA GLN A 154 21.63 -11.78 17.80
C GLN A 154 22.68 -11.41 18.86
N LYS A 155 23.66 -10.57 18.51
CA LYS A 155 24.75 -10.15 19.42
C LYS A 155 24.22 -9.43 20.66
N THR A 156 23.05 -8.80 20.56
CA THR A 156 22.44 -8.02 21.65
C THR A 156 21.34 -8.79 22.38
N TYR A 157 20.51 -9.53 21.66
CA TYR A 157 19.30 -10.16 22.21
C TYR A 157 19.41 -11.69 22.38
N GLY A 158 20.51 -12.30 21.95
CA GLY A 158 20.76 -13.74 22.00
C GLY A 158 20.18 -14.50 20.81
N ASP A 159 20.14 -15.83 20.93
CA ASP A 159 19.82 -16.74 19.83
C ASP A 159 18.34 -16.75 19.42
N VAL A 160 17.46 -16.37 20.36
CA VAL A 160 16.01 -16.30 20.13
C VAL A 160 15.51 -14.95 20.63
N PHE A 161 14.98 -14.15 19.72
CA PHE A 161 14.43 -12.84 20.05
C PHE A 161 13.17 -12.52 19.26
N THR A 162 12.42 -11.55 19.76
CA THR A 162 11.14 -11.12 19.20
C THR A 162 11.28 -9.75 18.56
N LEU A 163 10.80 -9.63 17.32
CA LEU A 163 10.53 -8.35 16.66
C LEU A 163 9.02 -8.17 16.54
N THR A 164 8.59 -6.92 16.46
CA THR A 164 7.21 -6.59 16.09
C THR A 164 7.23 -5.81 14.79
N ALA A 165 6.38 -6.16 13.84
CA ALA A 165 6.20 -5.41 12.60
C ALA A 165 4.70 -5.24 12.35
N MET A 166 4.22 -4.00 12.40
CA MET A 166 2.80 -3.65 12.14
C MET A 166 1.80 -4.52 12.93
N GLY A 167 2.10 -4.76 14.20
CA GLY A 167 1.27 -5.58 15.11
C GLY A 167 1.51 -7.09 15.01
N GLN A 168 2.26 -7.57 14.02
CA GLN A 168 2.69 -8.97 13.93
C GLN A 168 3.94 -9.20 14.78
N LYS A 169 3.98 -10.29 15.54
CA LYS A 169 5.15 -10.73 16.32
C LYS A 169 5.95 -11.71 15.48
N LEU A 170 7.22 -11.39 15.26
CA LEU A 170 8.18 -12.23 14.54
C LEU A 170 9.16 -12.80 15.57
N ILE A 171 9.20 -14.12 15.70
CA ILE A 171 10.20 -14.81 16.53
C ILE A 171 11.34 -15.22 15.60
N ILE A 172 12.52 -14.68 15.85
CA ILE A 172 13.71 -14.94 15.05
C ILE A 172 14.54 -16.02 15.74
N LEU A 173 14.96 -17.03 14.98
CA LEU A 173 15.79 -18.14 15.43
C LEU A 173 17.15 -18.03 14.74
N ASN A 174 18.19 -17.75 15.50
CA ASN A 174 19.54 -17.53 14.97
C ASN A 174 20.58 -18.58 15.42
N SER A 175 20.16 -19.61 16.16
CA SER A 175 21.00 -20.78 16.45
C SER A 175 20.43 -22.07 15.87
N TYR A 176 21.31 -23.02 15.58
CA TYR A 176 20.93 -24.34 15.10
C TYR A 176 20.07 -25.06 16.14
N GLU A 177 20.43 -24.96 17.42
CA GLU A 177 19.74 -25.61 18.53
C GLU A 177 18.29 -25.11 18.64
N ALA A 178 18.08 -23.79 18.58
CA ALA A 178 16.74 -23.20 18.62
C ALA A 178 15.91 -23.57 17.38
N ALA A 179 16.51 -23.56 16.21
CA ALA A 179 15.86 -23.96 14.96
C ALA A 179 15.46 -25.45 14.99
N PHE A 180 16.36 -26.34 15.45
CA PHE A 180 16.10 -27.76 15.53
C PHE A 180 15.07 -28.12 16.60
N GLU A 181 15.09 -27.42 17.75
CA GLU A 181 14.10 -27.61 18.81
C GLU A 181 12.67 -27.28 18.32
N LEU A 182 12.49 -26.17 17.60
CA LEU A 182 11.18 -25.73 17.14
C LEU A 182 10.75 -26.39 15.84
N LEU A 183 11.60 -26.41 14.82
CA LEU A 183 11.24 -26.90 13.49
C LEU A 183 11.45 -28.41 13.32
N GLY A 184 12.40 -28.99 14.07
CA GLY A 184 12.68 -30.42 14.08
C GLY A 184 11.76 -31.15 15.06
N LYS A 185 12.00 -31.00 16.36
CA LYS A 185 11.27 -31.75 17.39
C LYS A 185 9.79 -31.35 17.48
N HIS A 186 9.51 -30.05 17.41
CA HIS A 186 8.15 -29.50 17.48
C HIS A 186 7.59 -29.08 16.11
N GLY A 187 8.13 -29.63 15.02
CA GLY A 187 7.75 -29.23 13.66
C GLY A 187 6.25 -29.35 13.37
N ALA A 188 5.56 -30.33 13.97
CA ALA A 188 4.13 -30.56 13.76
C ALA A 188 3.24 -29.39 14.21
N ILE A 189 3.65 -28.60 15.20
CA ILE A 189 2.92 -27.41 15.66
C ILE A 189 3.41 -26.10 15.02
N HIS A 190 4.60 -26.12 14.40
CA HIS A 190 5.24 -24.97 13.75
C HIS A 190 5.31 -25.08 12.22
N CYS A 191 4.57 -26.02 11.63
CA CYS A 191 4.61 -26.30 10.20
C CYS A 191 3.72 -25.37 9.36
N ASN A 192 2.89 -24.54 9.98
CA ASN A 192 1.97 -23.67 9.23
C ASN A 192 2.69 -22.51 8.54
N ARG A 193 2.03 -21.84 7.58
CA ARG A 193 2.60 -20.70 6.84
C ARG A 193 2.03 -19.37 7.34
N VAL A 194 2.86 -18.34 7.33
CA VAL A 194 2.39 -16.97 7.55
C VAL A 194 1.74 -16.48 6.26
N PRO A 195 0.56 -15.83 6.31
CA PRO A 195 -0.07 -15.29 5.13
C PRO A 195 0.86 -14.34 4.36
N ASN A 196 1.08 -14.63 3.08
CA ASN A 196 1.77 -13.76 2.13
C ASN A 196 0.81 -13.45 0.97
N PRO A 197 -0.08 -12.43 1.12
CA PRO A 197 -1.11 -12.14 0.13
C PRO A 197 -0.53 -11.81 -1.24
N TYR A 198 0.67 -11.25 -1.32
CA TYR A 198 1.30 -10.94 -2.61
C TYR A 198 1.43 -12.19 -3.50
N ILE A 199 2.07 -13.23 -2.98
CA ILE A 199 2.32 -14.45 -3.75
C ILE A 199 1.06 -15.31 -3.91
N THR A 200 0.25 -15.45 -2.85
CA THR A 200 -0.93 -16.32 -2.91
C THR A 200 -2.09 -15.69 -3.69
N ARG A 201 -2.38 -14.41 -3.49
CA ARG A 201 -3.57 -13.79 -4.10
C ARG A 201 -3.29 -13.14 -5.45
N PHE A 202 -2.14 -12.49 -5.60
CA PHE A 202 -1.88 -11.67 -6.79
C PHE A 202 -1.09 -12.42 -7.86
N LEU A 203 -0.15 -13.30 -7.48
CA LEU A 203 0.62 -14.09 -8.44
C LEU A 203 -0.10 -15.35 -8.94
N GLY A 204 -1.11 -15.85 -8.22
CA GLY A 204 -1.92 -17.00 -8.68
C GLY A 204 -1.22 -18.35 -8.51
N VAL A 205 -0.33 -18.46 -7.53
CA VAL A 205 0.43 -19.68 -7.23
C VAL A 205 0.08 -20.26 -5.87
N GLU A 206 -1.09 -19.91 -5.31
CA GLU A 206 -1.57 -20.31 -3.99
C GLU A 206 -1.64 -21.84 -3.77
N ARG A 207 -1.75 -22.61 -4.85
CA ARG A 207 -1.78 -24.08 -4.80
C ARG A 207 -0.41 -24.74 -4.80
N ALA A 208 0.68 -23.96 -4.89
CA ALA A 208 2.02 -24.51 -4.82
C ALA A 208 2.29 -25.10 -3.43
N MET A 209 2.75 -26.36 -3.36
CA MET A 209 2.98 -27.08 -2.10
C MET A 209 3.76 -26.29 -1.02
N PRO A 210 4.79 -25.48 -1.32
CA PRO A 210 5.49 -24.70 -0.30
C PRO A 210 4.63 -23.63 0.39
N LEU A 211 3.55 -23.20 -0.25
CA LEU A 211 2.65 -22.12 0.19
C LEU A 211 1.36 -22.63 0.86
N LEU A 212 1.08 -23.94 0.76
CA LEU A 212 -0.07 -24.55 1.42
C LEU A 212 0.10 -24.49 2.95
N ASP A 213 -1.02 -24.27 3.62
CA ASP A 213 -1.12 -24.41 5.08
C ASP A 213 -0.90 -25.88 5.47
N ALA A 214 -0.61 -26.14 6.74
CA ALA A 214 -0.33 -27.50 7.22
C ALA A 214 -1.60 -28.35 7.38
N ASP A 215 -2.36 -28.49 6.29
CA ASP A 215 -3.64 -29.16 6.20
C ASP A 215 -3.54 -30.51 5.45
N GLN A 216 -4.69 -31.05 5.06
CA GLN A 216 -4.75 -32.32 4.33
C GLN A 216 -4.16 -32.19 2.92
N ASP A 217 -4.39 -31.07 2.23
CA ASP A 217 -3.88 -30.83 0.87
C ASP A 217 -2.35 -30.80 0.86
N TRP A 218 -1.73 -30.17 1.86
CA TRP A 218 -0.28 -30.20 2.02
C TRP A 218 0.25 -31.61 2.30
N LYS A 219 -0.41 -32.37 3.19
CA LYS A 219 -0.01 -33.76 3.52
C LYS A 219 -0.06 -34.66 2.28
N GLU A 220 -1.14 -34.56 1.51
CA GLU A 220 -1.33 -35.34 0.28
C GLU A 220 -0.32 -34.95 -0.79
N SER A 221 -0.15 -33.66 -1.04
CA SER A 221 0.87 -33.15 -1.96
C SER A 221 2.26 -33.66 -1.56
N ARG A 222 2.64 -33.51 -0.29
CA ARG A 222 3.94 -33.97 0.22
C ARG A 222 4.10 -35.49 0.09
N ARG A 223 3.05 -36.27 0.34
CA ARG A 223 3.09 -37.73 0.15
C ARG A 223 3.39 -38.08 -1.31
N LEU A 224 2.75 -37.42 -2.28
CA LEU A 224 3.00 -37.65 -3.70
C LEU A 224 4.43 -37.30 -4.10
N TYR A 225 4.95 -36.15 -3.66
CA TYR A 225 6.36 -35.78 -3.88
C TYR A 225 7.32 -36.82 -3.31
N GLN A 226 7.07 -37.31 -2.09
CA GLN A 226 7.90 -38.36 -1.47
C GLN A 226 7.82 -39.69 -2.22
N MET A 227 6.66 -40.05 -2.78
CA MET A 227 6.52 -41.24 -3.61
C MET A 227 7.30 -41.14 -4.92
N MET A 228 7.36 -39.94 -5.53
CA MET A 228 8.09 -39.72 -6.78
C MET A 228 9.61 -39.63 -6.57
N LEU A 229 10.06 -38.92 -5.54
CA LEU A 229 11.48 -38.61 -5.31
C LEU A 229 12.17 -39.56 -4.33
N GLY A 230 11.41 -40.19 -3.41
CA GLY A 230 11.96 -40.97 -2.30
C GLY A 230 12.23 -42.44 -2.62
N LYS A 231 11.61 -43.00 -3.67
CA LYS A 231 11.84 -44.40 -4.08
C LYS A 231 13.26 -44.57 -4.62
N GLU A 232 13.93 -45.65 -4.21
CA GLU A 232 15.31 -45.96 -4.65
C GLU A 232 15.44 -46.03 -6.17
N SER A 233 14.49 -46.67 -6.85
CA SER A 233 14.47 -46.76 -8.32
C SER A 233 14.41 -45.37 -8.97
N SER A 234 13.60 -44.45 -8.43
CA SER A 234 13.52 -43.07 -8.91
C SER A 234 14.84 -42.34 -8.67
N ARG A 235 15.44 -42.50 -7.49
CA ARG A 235 16.73 -41.88 -7.15
C ARG A 235 17.85 -42.33 -8.09
N LEU A 236 17.91 -43.61 -8.42
CA LEU A 236 18.89 -44.15 -9.37
C LEU A 236 18.69 -43.59 -10.77
N HIS A 237 17.43 -43.52 -11.23
CA HIS A 237 17.11 -42.91 -12.52
C HIS A 237 17.52 -41.43 -12.60
N TYR A 238 17.14 -40.63 -11.59
CA TYR A 238 17.52 -39.22 -11.55
C TYR A 238 19.02 -39.01 -11.41
N ALA A 239 19.74 -39.88 -10.69
CA ALA A 239 21.20 -39.79 -10.56
C ALA A 239 21.91 -39.93 -11.92
N GLN A 240 21.42 -40.81 -12.79
CA GLN A 240 21.96 -40.97 -14.14
C GLN A 240 21.72 -39.72 -15.00
N ASP A 241 20.51 -39.16 -14.96
CA ASP A 241 20.15 -37.94 -15.70
C ASP A 241 20.97 -36.73 -15.21
N ILE A 242 21.12 -36.58 -13.88
CA ILE A 242 21.98 -35.56 -13.27
C ILE A 242 23.43 -35.72 -13.74
N ALA A 243 23.98 -36.94 -13.74
CA ALA A 243 25.37 -37.17 -14.14
C ALA A 243 25.61 -36.81 -15.61
N SER A 244 24.69 -37.19 -16.50
CA SER A 244 24.77 -36.86 -17.93
C SER A 244 24.74 -35.34 -18.16
N ARG A 245 23.81 -34.63 -17.51
CA ARG A 245 23.67 -33.17 -17.63
C ARG A 245 24.83 -32.42 -16.98
N ALA A 246 25.39 -32.92 -15.89
CA ALA A 246 26.57 -32.34 -15.25
C ALA A 246 27.79 -32.38 -16.17
N GLN A 247 27.98 -33.46 -16.95
CA GLN A 247 29.05 -33.52 -17.94
C GLN A 247 28.85 -32.47 -19.05
N GLY A 248 27.63 -32.34 -19.57
CA GLY A 248 27.28 -31.31 -20.55
C GLY A 248 27.56 -29.90 -20.03
N TYR A 249 27.13 -29.61 -18.80
CA TYR A 249 27.40 -28.35 -18.12
C TYR A 249 28.89 -28.01 -18.05
N VAL A 250 29.73 -28.95 -17.59
CA VAL A 250 31.19 -28.72 -17.48
C VAL A 250 31.80 -28.41 -18.86
N LEU A 251 31.40 -29.15 -19.90
CA LEU A 251 31.86 -28.90 -21.27
C LEU A 251 31.42 -27.52 -21.77
N SER A 252 30.18 -27.11 -21.51
CA SER A 252 29.68 -25.78 -21.86
C SER A 252 30.43 -24.67 -21.14
N VAL A 253 30.74 -24.81 -19.86
CA VAL A 253 31.53 -23.82 -19.11
C VAL A 253 32.94 -23.70 -19.66
N ILE A 254 33.60 -24.82 -19.99
CA ILE A 254 34.92 -24.81 -20.63
C ILE A 254 34.88 -24.11 -22.00
N GLY A 255 33.81 -24.33 -22.78
CA GLY A 255 33.67 -23.75 -24.12
C GLY A 255 33.29 -22.26 -24.14
N TYR A 256 32.42 -21.82 -23.23
CA TYR A 256 31.86 -20.46 -23.23
C TYR A 256 32.51 -19.52 -22.20
N GLY A 257 33.27 -20.05 -21.24
CA GLY A 257 33.94 -19.31 -20.18
C GLY A 257 33.22 -19.40 -18.83
N GLU A 258 34.02 -19.32 -17.74
CA GLU A 258 33.54 -19.43 -16.35
C GLU A 258 32.51 -18.36 -15.97
N ASP A 259 32.62 -17.16 -16.55
CA ASP A 259 31.70 -16.05 -16.28
C ASP A 259 30.23 -16.37 -16.62
N LYS A 260 29.99 -17.33 -17.52
CA LYS A 260 28.65 -17.78 -17.92
C LYS A 260 28.15 -18.98 -17.12
N GLY A 261 28.95 -19.50 -16.18
CA GLY A 261 28.63 -20.72 -15.43
C GLY A 261 27.27 -20.67 -14.75
N SER A 262 26.93 -19.57 -14.06
CA SER A 262 25.63 -19.44 -13.38
C SER A 262 24.45 -19.48 -14.35
N GLU A 263 24.54 -18.77 -15.48
CA GLU A 263 23.46 -18.74 -16.48
C GLU A 263 23.25 -20.11 -17.10
N ILE A 264 24.34 -20.80 -17.44
CA ILE A 264 24.29 -22.16 -18.01
C ILE A 264 23.70 -23.12 -16.97
N LEU A 265 24.12 -23.03 -15.71
CA LEU A 265 23.66 -23.90 -14.64
C LEU A 265 22.15 -23.74 -14.41
N ASP A 266 21.64 -22.51 -14.41
CA ASP A 266 20.21 -22.24 -14.26
C ASP A 266 19.39 -22.94 -15.35
N LYS A 267 19.82 -22.87 -16.61
CA LYS A 267 19.13 -23.56 -17.72
C LYS A 267 19.17 -25.08 -17.55
N VAL A 268 20.35 -25.64 -17.26
CA VAL A 268 20.56 -27.08 -17.11
C VAL A 268 19.69 -27.64 -15.97
N ILE A 269 19.61 -26.95 -14.83
CA ILE A 269 18.78 -27.38 -13.68
C ILE A 269 17.30 -27.32 -14.01
N HIS A 270 16.83 -26.24 -14.65
CA HIS A 270 15.41 -26.12 -15.01
C HIS A 270 15.00 -27.16 -16.06
N ASN A 271 15.87 -27.43 -17.04
CA ASN A 271 15.66 -28.48 -18.04
C ASN A 271 15.62 -29.88 -17.36
N LEU A 272 16.53 -30.18 -16.45
CA LEU A 272 16.51 -31.41 -15.65
C LEU A 272 15.18 -31.59 -14.90
N ILE A 273 14.69 -30.53 -14.24
CA ILE A 273 13.43 -30.58 -13.49
C ILE A 273 12.26 -30.82 -14.46
N LEU A 274 12.20 -30.11 -15.59
CA LEU A 274 11.14 -30.28 -16.59
C LEU A 274 11.15 -31.69 -17.19
N HIS A 275 12.32 -32.26 -17.46
CA HIS A 275 12.46 -33.64 -17.90
C HIS A 275 12.00 -34.63 -16.83
N SER A 276 12.48 -34.47 -15.59
CA SER A 276 12.17 -35.38 -14.49
C SER A 276 10.70 -35.35 -14.07
N THR A 277 10.01 -34.21 -14.21
CA THR A 277 8.63 -34.03 -13.75
C THR A 277 7.58 -34.23 -14.86
N TYR A 278 7.87 -33.81 -16.09
CA TYR A 278 6.93 -33.84 -17.21
C TYR A 278 7.38 -34.73 -18.37
N GLY A 279 8.58 -35.33 -18.30
CA GLY A 279 9.13 -36.15 -19.40
C GLY A 279 9.59 -35.33 -20.60
N LEU A 280 9.78 -34.02 -20.44
CA LEU A 280 10.12 -33.09 -21.51
C LEU A 280 11.60 -33.18 -21.89
N ASN A 281 11.88 -33.56 -23.14
CA ASN A 281 13.23 -33.55 -23.72
C ASN A 281 13.47 -32.24 -24.46
N LEU A 282 13.89 -31.20 -23.73
CA LEU A 282 14.12 -29.86 -24.26
C LEU A 282 15.60 -29.54 -24.39
N GLN A 283 15.90 -28.52 -25.21
CA GLN A 283 17.21 -27.87 -25.23
C GLN A 283 17.27 -26.81 -24.13
N ASP A 284 18.48 -26.48 -23.66
CA ASP A 284 18.67 -25.53 -22.56
C ASP A 284 18.19 -24.10 -22.89
N ASP A 285 18.24 -23.71 -24.16
CA ASP A 285 17.75 -22.41 -24.66
C ASP A 285 16.28 -22.46 -25.11
N ASP A 286 15.56 -23.56 -24.85
CA ASP A 286 14.14 -23.67 -25.20
C ASP A 286 13.31 -22.60 -24.47
N PRO A 287 12.34 -21.94 -25.14
CA PRO A 287 11.50 -20.93 -24.51
C PRO A 287 10.79 -21.39 -23.22
N ILE A 288 10.46 -22.67 -23.09
CA ILE A 288 9.85 -23.25 -21.88
C ILE A 288 10.86 -23.25 -20.73
N VAL A 289 12.11 -23.64 -20.99
CA VAL A 289 13.20 -23.60 -20.00
C VAL A 289 13.48 -22.16 -19.58
N LEU A 290 13.61 -21.24 -20.53
CA LEU A 290 13.86 -19.82 -20.25
C LEU A 290 12.70 -19.16 -19.48
N ASN A 291 11.46 -19.59 -19.71
CA ASN A 291 10.32 -19.15 -18.93
C ASN A 291 10.41 -19.67 -17.49
N ALA A 292 10.77 -20.94 -17.29
CA ALA A 292 10.94 -21.52 -15.97
C ALA A 292 12.05 -20.83 -15.16
N VAL A 293 13.19 -20.52 -15.78
CA VAL A 293 14.27 -19.73 -15.13
C VAL A 293 13.74 -18.38 -14.62
N LYS A 294 13.07 -17.61 -15.50
CA LYS A 294 12.51 -16.30 -15.14
C LYS A 294 11.41 -16.40 -14.09
N GLY A 295 10.55 -17.41 -14.19
CA GLY A 295 9.48 -17.65 -13.25
C GLY A 295 10.00 -17.98 -11.85
N THR A 296 11.03 -18.82 -11.74
CA THR A 296 11.69 -19.15 -10.47
C THR A 296 12.33 -17.92 -9.81
N GLU A 297 12.99 -17.05 -10.59
CA GLU A 297 13.56 -15.80 -10.08
C GLU A 297 12.48 -14.89 -9.48
N ILE A 298 11.37 -14.70 -10.21
CA ILE A 298 10.22 -13.92 -9.75
C ILE A 298 9.62 -14.53 -8.48
N ALA A 299 9.41 -15.85 -8.45
CA ALA A 299 8.84 -16.55 -7.31
C ALA A 299 9.74 -16.45 -6.07
N SER A 300 11.04 -16.66 -6.23
CA SER A 300 12.05 -16.55 -5.15
C SER A 300 12.05 -15.16 -4.52
N SER A 301 11.98 -14.12 -5.35
CA SER A 301 11.87 -12.74 -4.88
C SER A 301 10.54 -12.44 -4.17
N ALA A 302 9.45 -13.09 -4.59
CA ALA A 302 8.10 -12.85 -4.06
C ALA A 302 7.81 -13.50 -2.70
N VAL A 303 8.55 -14.55 -2.33
CA VAL A 303 8.40 -15.25 -1.04
C VAL A 303 8.81 -14.36 0.14
N GLN A 304 9.66 -13.36 -0.09
CA GLN A 304 10.17 -12.45 0.95
C GLN A 304 9.02 -11.70 1.63
N PRO A 305 8.74 -11.96 2.93
CA PRO A 305 7.58 -11.37 3.61
C PRO A 305 7.68 -9.83 3.73
N THR A 306 8.89 -9.29 3.74
CA THR A 306 9.18 -7.87 3.95
C THR A 306 9.22 -7.05 2.67
N LYS A 307 9.25 -7.69 1.49
CA LYS A 307 9.44 -6.99 0.21
C LYS A 307 8.25 -6.08 -0.17
N TYR A 308 7.02 -6.56 0.03
CA TYR A 308 5.82 -5.85 -0.41
C TYR A 308 4.97 -5.37 0.76
N LEU A 309 4.48 -4.12 0.67
CA LEU A 309 3.63 -3.52 1.70
C LEU A 309 2.35 -4.32 1.98
N VAL A 310 1.79 -5.01 0.97
CA VAL A 310 0.58 -5.83 1.15
C VAL A 310 0.81 -7.04 2.07
N ASN A 311 2.06 -7.49 2.22
CA ASN A 311 2.43 -8.57 3.14
C ASN A 311 2.52 -8.06 4.58
N LEU A 312 3.03 -6.84 4.77
CA LEU A 312 3.07 -6.17 6.07
C LEU A 312 1.69 -5.64 6.50
N PHE A 313 0.87 -5.23 5.53
CA PHE A 313 -0.47 -4.69 5.71
C PHE A 313 -1.49 -5.48 4.87
N PRO A 314 -1.97 -6.63 5.36
CA PRO A 314 -2.93 -7.45 4.64
C PRO A 314 -4.22 -6.71 4.28
N ALA A 315 -4.59 -5.64 5.00
CA ALA A 315 -5.74 -4.80 4.65
C ALA A 315 -5.62 -4.14 3.25
N LEU A 316 -4.40 -3.88 2.77
CA LEU A 316 -4.16 -3.28 1.45
C LEU A 316 -4.65 -4.16 0.29
N GLN A 317 -4.81 -5.47 0.53
CA GLN A 317 -5.30 -6.39 -0.50
C GLN A 317 -6.75 -6.07 -0.93
N TYR A 318 -7.53 -5.40 -0.08
CA TYR A 318 -8.93 -5.07 -0.34
C TYR A 318 -9.10 -3.71 -1.02
N LEU A 319 -8.03 -2.94 -1.20
CA LEU A 319 -8.12 -1.65 -1.88
C LEU A 319 -8.53 -1.85 -3.35
N PRO A 320 -9.40 -0.99 -3.90
CA PRO A 320 -9.68 -0.99 -5.33
C PRO A 320 -8.42 -0.70 -6.16
N ALA A 321 -8.37 -1.20 -7.39
CA ALA A 321 -7.20 -1.05 -8.27
C ALA A 321 -6.91 0.42 -8.66
N TRP A 322 -7.90 1.32 -8.58
CA TRP A 322 -7.76 2.73 -8.92
C TRP A 322 -7.08 3.56 -7.81
N VAL A 323 -6.93 3.02 -6.59
CA VAL A 323 -6.31 3.75 -5.48
C VAL A 323 -4.79 3.89 -5.73
N PRO A 324 -4.22 5.10 -5.60
CA PRO A 324 -2.78 5.33 -5.79
C PRO A 324 -1.94 4.55 -4.75
N PHE A 325 -0.63 4.47 -4.97
CA PHE A 325 0.33 3.78 -4.08
C PHE A 325 0.25 2.25 -4.08
N GLN A 326 -0.17 1.66 -5.21
CA GLN A 326 -0.17 0.20 -5.42
C GLN A 326 0.74 -0.25 -6.58
N PRO A 327 2.01 0.21 -6.68
CA PRO A 327 2.89 -0.17 -7.80
C PRO A 327 3.12 -1.70 -7.87
N TRP A 328 3.07 -2.35 -6.71
CA TRP A 328 3.18 -3.80 -6.57
C TRP A 328 2.06 -4.58 -7.29
N ARG A 329 0.89 -3.97 -7.56
CA ARG A 329 -0.16 -4.62 -8.36
C ARG A 329 0.23 -4.71 -9.83
N THR A 330 0.79 -3.65 -10.37
CA THR A 330 1.29 -3.63 -11.75
C THR A 330 2.40 -4.66 -11.91
N GLU A 331 3.35 -4.71 -10.97
CA GLU A 331 4.40 -5.73 -10.92
C GLU A 331 3.79 -7.14 -10.88
N ALA A 332 2.84 -7.40 -9.98
CA ALA A 332 2.19 -8.71 -9.86
C ALA A 332 1.49 -9.13 -11.16
N MET A 333 0.85 -8.21 -11.88
CA MET A 333 0.25 -8.50 -13.19
C MET A 333 1.28 -8.92 -14.23
N HIS A 334 2.45 -8.28 -14.26
CA HIS A 334 3.54 -8.66 -15.18
C HIS A 334 4.14 -10.01 -14.77
N SER A 335 4.42 -10.20 -13.48
CA SER A 335 4.93 -11.45 -12.93
C SER A 335 4.00 -12.63 -13.20
N ARG A 336 2.68 -12.44 -13.08
CA ARG A 336 1.68 -13.47 -13.36
C ARG A 336 1.71 -13.95 -14.82
N LYS A 337 2.02 -13.05 -15.78
CA LYS A 337 2.15 -13.42 -17.21
C LYS A 337 3.36 -14.31 -17.48
N VAL A 338 4.34 -14.37 -16.57
CA VAL A 338 5.48 -15.28 -16.65
C VAL A 338 5.21 -16.55 -15.84
N LEU A 339 4.76 -16.41 -14.60
CA LEU A 339 4.55 -17.52 -13.67
C LEU A 339 3.47 -18.51 -14.10
N LEU A 340 2.34 -18.05 -14.65
CA LEU A 340 1.28 -18.99 -15.06
C LEU A 340 1.73 -19.88 -16.23
N PRO A 341 2.32 -19.35 -17.33
CA PRO A 341 2.87 -20.20 -18.37
C PRO A 341 3.94 -21.19 -17.90
N MET A 342 4.79 -20.81 -16.92
CA MET A 342 5.77 -21.72 -16.31
C MET A 342 5.10 -22.98 -15.74
N LEU A 343 3.90 -22.85 -15.16
CA LEU A 343 3.16 -23.96 -14.57
C LEU A 343 2.27 -24.68 -15.59
N ASP A 344 1.55 -23.92 -16.40
CA ASP A 344 0.49 -24.44 -17.27
C ASP A 344 1.04 -25.14 -18.52
N ILE A 345 2.11 -24.63 -19.14
CA ILE A 345 2.62 -25.20 -20.42
C ILE A 345 3.15 -26.63 -20.21
N PRO A 346 4.06 -26.90 -19.25
CA PRO A 346 4.56 -28.26 -19.04
C PRO A 346 3.45 -29.22 -18.60
N TRP A 347 2.50 -28.73 -17.79
CA TRP A 347 1.35 -29.50 -17.34
C TRP A 347 0.43 -29.90 -18.50
N GLN A 348 0.09 -28.96 -19.38
CA GLN A 348 -0.73 -29.24 -20.57
C GLN A 348 -0.04 -30.23 -21.51
N HIS A 349 1.28 -30.10 -21.69
CA HIS A 349 2.05 -31.06 -22.47
C HIS A 349 1.90 -32.47 -21.89
N ALA A 350 2.14 -32.65 -20.58
CA ALA A 350 2.02 -33.95 -19.93
C ALA A 350 0.60 -34.56 -20.03
N LEU A 351 -0.44 -33.72 -20.00
CA LEU A 351 -1.82 -34.18 -20.21
C LEU A 351 -2.10 -34.60 -21.66
N SER A 352 -1.47 -33.95 -22.63
CA SER A 352 -1.63 -34.27 -24.06
C SER A 352 -0.89 -35.54 -24.47
N THR A 353 0.23 -35.84 -23.81
CA THR A 353 1.08 -37.01 -24.07
C THR A 353 0.56 -38.28 -23.38
N LYS A 354 -0.74 -38.34 -23.01
CA LYS A 354 -1.36 -39.55 -22.47
C LYS A 354 -1.31 -40.68 -23.52
N VAL A 355 -0.34 -41.58 -23.34
CA VAL A 355 -0.22 -42.89 -23.99
C VAL A 355 -0.93 -43.93 -23.14
#